data_AF-A0A7Z2VRJ4-F1
#
_entry.id   AF-A0A7Z2VRJ4-F1
#
_cell.length_a   1.000
_cell.length_b   1.000
_cell.length_c   1.000
_cell.angle_alpha   90.00
_cell.angle_beta   90.00
_cell.angle_gamma   90.00
#
_symmetry.space_group_name_H-M   'P 1'
#
loop_
_entity.id
_entity.type
_entity.pdbx_description
1 polymer ?
#
loop_
_entity_poly.entity_id
_entity_poly.type
_entity_poly.pdbx_seq_one_letter_code
_entity_poly.pdbx_strand_id
1 'polypeptide(L)' 'MKKRKSLPVPNIVKTYKFGNSTVHIADNFVAKTPDDIKKVLDRYHAAGWAIIEELIAKGEPV' A
#
# COMPACT_ATOMS: atom_id res chain seq x y z
N MET A 1 2.76 19.53 16.21
CA MET A 1 1.88 19.03 15.13
C MET A 1 2.74 18.52 13.97
N LYS A 2 2.61 17.25 13.56
CA LYS A 2 3.34 16.73 12.38
C LYS A 2 2.72 17.33 11.11
N LYS A 3 3.52 18.02 10.28
CA LYS A 3 3.07 18.57 8.99
C LYS A 3 2.51 17.43 8.13
N ARG A 4 1.25 17.53 7.69
CA ARG A 4 0.69 16.60 6.68
C ARG A 4 1.48 16.80 5.40
N LYS A 5 2.12 15.74 4.88
CA LYS A 5 2.76 15.80 3.56
C LYS A 5 1.67 16.07 2.52
N SER A 6 1.78 17.15 1.76
CA SER A 6 0.89 17.40 0.63
C SER A 6 1.12 16.30 -0.40
N LEU A 7 0.08 15.52 -0.70
CA LEU A 7 0.16 14.50 -1.74
C LEU A 7 0.14 15.18 -3.11
N PRO A 8 0.88 14.65 -4.11
CA PRO A 8 0.79 15.13 -5.48
C PRO A 8 -0.63 14.94 -6.02
N VAL A 9 -1.04 15.84 -6.93
CA VAL A 9 -2.37 15.81 -7.56
C VAL A 9 -2.63 14.41 -8.16
N PRO A 10 -3.78 13.78 -7.88
CA PRO A 10 -4.09 12.47 -8.41
C PRO A 10 -4.28 12.49 -9.91
N ASN A 11 -3.52 11.66 -10.61
CA ASN A 11 -3.76 11.31 -12.00
C ASN A 11 -4.68 10.08 -12.03
N ILE A 12 -5.97 10.31 -12.29
CA ILE A 12 -6.99 9.27 -12.28
C ILE A 12 -6.87 8.46 -13.58
N VAL A 13 -6.45 7.21 -13.45
CA VAL A 13 -6.30 6.28 -14.58
C VAL A 13 -7.55 5.44 -14.83
N LYS A 14 -8.42 5.30 -13.81
CA LYS A 14 -9.68 4.57 -13.96
C LYS A 14 -10.74 5.07 -12.99
N THR A 15 -11.99 5.04 -13.42
CA THR A 15 -13.14 5.36 -12.58
C THR A 15 -14.16 4.23 -12.67
N TYR A 16 -14.64 3.77 -11.51
CA TYR A 16 -15.71 2.79 -11.40
C TYR A 16 -16.90 3.41 -10.66
N LYS A 17 -18.11 3.06 -11.11
CA LYS A 17 -19.35 3.42 -10.42
C LYS A 17 -20.01 2.16 -9.89
N PHE A 18 -20.34 2.18 -8.60
CA PHE A 18 -21.04 1.11 -7.90
C PHE A 18 -22.23 1.73 -7.17
N GLY A 19 -23.42 1.64 -7.76
CA GLY A 19 -24.61 2.34 -7.25
C GLY A 19 -24.35 3.85 -7.14
N ASN A 20 -24.45 4.38 -5.92
CA ASN A 20 -24.19 5.79 -5.61
C ASN A 20 -22.72 6.11 -5.31
N SER A 21 -21.83 5.11 -5.31
CA SER A 21 -20.40 5.29 -5.02
C SER A 21 -19.58 5.46 -6.30
N THR A 22 -18.61 6.36 -6.27
CA THR A 22 -17.60 6.53 -7.33
C THR A 22 -16.22 6.22 -6.77
N VAL A 23 -15.52 5.27 -7.39
CA VAL A 23 -14.16 4.87 -7.02
C VAL A 23 -13.20 5.35 -8.11
N HIS A 24 -12.21 6.16 -7.73
CA HIS A 24 -11.13 6.60 -8.61
C HIS A 24 -9.86 5.81 -8.30
N ILE A 25 -9.29 5.19 -9.33
CA ILE A 25 -7.96 4.59 -9.29
C ILE A 25 -6.99 5.66 -9.81
N ALA A 26 -6.01 6.04 -9.00
CA ALA A 26 -4.99 7.02 -9.36
C ALA A 26 -3.59 6.41 -9.33
N ASP A 27 -2.74 6.76 -10.28
CA ASP A 27 -1.38 6.21 -10.43
C ASP A 27 -0.27 7.13 -9.87
N ASN A 28 -0.66 8.28 -9.30
CA ASN A 28 0.23 9.28 -8.71
C ASN A 28 0.95 8.79 -7.45
N PHE A 29 0.54 7.64 -6.90
CA PHE A 29 1.14 7.01 -5.72
C PHE A 29 1.58 5.57 -5.97
N VAL A 30 1.87 5.23 -7.24
CA VAL A 30 2.51 3.96 -7.59
C VAL A 30 4.03 4.16 -7.59
N ALA A 31 4.78 3.23 -7.03
CA ALA A 31 6.23 3.24 -7.09
C ALA A 31 6.68 3.10 -8.56
N LYS A 32 7.37 4.13 -9.10
CA LYS A 32 7.77 4.18 -10.52
C LYS A 32 9.24 3.84 -10.75
N THR A 33 10.08 3.98 -9.73
CA THR A 33 11.52 3.72 -9.81
C THR A 33 11.85 2.34 -9.21
N PRO A 34 12.93 1.67 -9.67
CA PRO A 34 13.39 0.42 -9.06
C PRO A 34 13.63 0.55 -7.55
N ASP A 35 14.19 1.69 -7.10
CA ASP A 35 14.44 1.95 -5.69
C ASP A 35 13.16 2.10 -4.87
N ASP A 36 12.13 2.75 -5.40
CA ASP A 36 10.86 2.90 -4.70
C ASP A 36 10.09 1.57 -4.65
N ILE A 37 10.17 0.77 -5.72
CA ILE A 37 9.62 -0.59 -5.75
C ILE A 37 10.30 -1.44 -4.68
N LYS A 38 11.64 -1.38 -4.61
CA LYS A 38 12.42 -2.08 -3.58
C LYS A 38 11.98 -1.70 -2.17
N LYS A 39 11.81 -0.41 -1.88
CA LYS A 39 11.30 0.04 -0.56
C LYS A 39 9.92 -0.50 -0.23
N VAL A 40 9.03 -0.59 -1.22
CA VAL A 40 7.69 -1.18 -1.01
C VAL A 40 7.81 -2.68 -0.71
N LEU A 41 8.63 -3.40 -1.47
CA LEU A 41 8.86 -4.84 -1.25
C LEU A 41 9.51 -5.12 0.11
N ASP A 42 10.51 -4.33 0.50
CA ASP A 42 11.17 -4.47 1.81
C ASP A 42 10.16 -4.29 2.95
N ARG A 43 9.27 -3.30 2.85
CA ARG A 43 8.20 -3.08 3.84
C ARG A 43 7.15 -4.19 3.84
N TYR A 44 6.78 -4.67 2.65
CA TYR A 44 5.85 -5.77 2.49
C TYR A 44 6.38 -7.05 3.12
N HIS A 45 7.63 -7.43 2.83
CA HIS A 45 8.27 -8.59 3.44
C HIS A 45 8.46 -8.43 4.95
N ALA A 46 8.88 -7.26 5.43
CA ALA A 46 9.02 -7.01 6.87
C ALA A 46 7.68 -7.20 7.62
N ALA A 47 6.58 -6.68 7.05
CA ALA A 47 5.25 -6.88 7.61
C ALA A 47 4.82 -8.35 7.57
N GLY A 48 5.07 -9.04 6.44
CA GLY A 48 4.78 -10.46 6.29
C GLY A 48 5.53 -11.32 7.31
N TRP A 49 6.82 -11.08 7.51
CA TRP A 49 7.62 -11.81 8.50
C TRP A 49 7.16 -11.56 9.93
N ALA A 50 6.83 -10.32 10.29
CA ALA A 50 6.30 -10.03 11.63
C ALA A 50 5.00 -10.78 11.91
N ILE A 51 4.12 -10.90 10.91
CA ILE A 51 2.88 -11.69 11.03
C ILE A 51 3.20 -13.18 11.18
N ILE A 52 4.12 -13.71 10.38
CA ILE A 52 4.55 -15.11 10.47
C ILE A 52 5.10 -15.43 11.86
N GLU A 53 5.98 -14.59 12.39
CA GLU A 53 6.55 -14.75 13.73
C GLU A 53 5.46 -14.76 14.81
N GLU A 54 4.46 -13.88 14.69
CA GLU A 54 3.31 -13.84 15.59
C GLU A 54 2.46 -15.12 15.51
N LEU A 55 2.22 -15.66 14.31
CA LEU A 55 1.48 -16.91 14.12
C LEU A 55 2.22 -18.11 14.72
N ILE A 56 3.54 -18.20 14.49
CA ILE A 56 4.39 -19.25 15.09
C ILE A 56 4.34 -19.16 16.62
N ALA A 57 4.45 -17.95 17.18
CA ALA A 57 4.41 -17.73 18.63
C ALA A 57 3.07 -18.16 19.26
N LYS A 58 1.97 -18.08 18.49
CA LYS A 58 0.64 -18.56 18.90
C LYS A 58 0.43 -20.06 18.67
N GLY A 59 1.37 -20.75 18.03
CA GLY A 59 1.23 -22.16 17.64
C GLY A 59 0.27 -22.36 16.46
N GLU A 60 0.02 -21.31 15.68
CA GLU A 60 -0.80 -21.38 14.47
C GLU A 60 0.04 -21.90 13.29
N PRO A 61 -0.57 -22.64 12.34
CA PRO A 61 0.12 -23.05 11.13
C PRO A 61 0.45 -21.84 10.24
N VAL A 62 1.60 -21.90 9.57
CA VAL A 62 2.10 -20.87 8.64
C VAL A 62 2.31 -21.44 7.26
#